data_AF-A0A510IW47-F1
#
_entry.id   AF-A0A510IW47-F1
#
_cell.length_a   1.000
_cell.length_b   1.000
_cell.length_c   1.000
_cell.angle_alpha   90.00
_cell.angle_beta   90.00
_cell.angle_gamma   90.00
#
_symmetry.space_group_name_H-M   'P 1'
#
loop_
_entity.id
_entity.type
_entity.pdbx_description
1 polymer ?
#
loop_
_entity_poly.entity_id
_entity_poly.type
_entity_poly.pdbx_seq_one_letter_code
_entity_poly.pdbx_strand_id
1 'polypeptide(L)'
;MNKYTDIVVIRGNWQGGHHGTHPKVLSITPESDKPFGVSEGWGHGLGGNNFSLKELVEQEFIEKFNTKESEAVYLKIKNAFKKGVNQNILAKQLLGELGKNA
;
A
#
# COMPACT_ATOMS: atom_id res chain seq x y z
N MET A 1 8.90 1.20 18.20
CA MET A 1 8.86 0.27 17.06
C MET A 1 7.57 0.57 16.31
N ASN A 2 7.64 1.31 15.19
CA ASN A 2 6.45 1.64 14.41
C ASN A 2 5.91 0.34 13.83
N LYS A 3 4.70 -0.05 14.22
CA LYS A 3 4.06 -1.27 13.70
C LYS A 3 3.53 -0.95 12.30
N TYR A 4 4.07 -1.62 11.31
CA TYR A 4 3.50 -1.63 9.96
C TYR A 4 2.42 -2.70 9.90
N THR A 5 1.33 -2.41 9.21
CA THR A 5 0.27 -3.40 8.92
C THR A 5 0.08 -3.49 7.42
N ASP A 6 0.34 -4.65 6.85
CA ASP A 6 0.11 -4.92 5.45
C ASP A 6 -1.40 -5.00 5.19
N ILE A 7 -1.89 -4.18 4.27
CA ILE A 7 -3.31 -4.12 3.89
C ILE A 7 -3.57 -4.69 2.49
N VAL A 8 -2.54 -4.81 1.66
CA VAL A 8 -2.59 -5.46 0.36
C VAL A 8 -1.29 -6.21 0.13
N VAL A 9 -1.38 -7.47 -0.29
CA VAL A 9 -0.25 -8.29 -0.72
C VAL A 9 -0.60 -8.94 -2.06
N ILE A 10 -0.01 -8.45 -3.14
CA ILE A 10 -0.17 -9.03 -4.48
C ILE A 10 0.99 -9.98 -4.73
N ARG A 11 0.71 -11.28 -4.80
CA ARG A 11 1.70 -12.32 -5.13
C ARG A 11 1.61 -12.64 -6.63
N GLY A 12 2.64 -12.29 -7.40
CA GLY A 12 2.63 -12.48 -8.85
C GLY A 12 3.22 -13.82 -9.31
N ASN A 13 2.63 -14.39 -10.39
CA ASN A 13 3.31 -15.30 -11.32
C ASN A 13 3.89 -14.45 -12.47
N TRP A 14 5.18 -14.10 -12.40
CA TRP A 14 5.86 -13.32 -13.44
C TRP A 14 6.56 -14.26 -14.45
N GLN A 15 6.21 -14.19 -15.73
CA GLN A 15 6.87 -14.91 -16.83
C GLN A 15 8.18 -14.20 -17.24
N GLY A 16 9.16 -14.18 -16.33
CA GLY A 16 10.45 -13.50 -16.53
C GLY A 16 11.66 -14.29 -16.04
N GLY A 17 11.54 -15.60 -15.85
CA GLY A 17 12.70 -16.49 -15.73
C GLY A 17 13.21 -16.80 -14.31
N HIS A 18 12.56 -16.34 -13.25
CA HIS A 18 12.76 -16.87 -11.89
C HIS A 18 11.40 -17.04 -11.21
N HIS A 19 11.07 -18.27 -10.81
CA HIS A 19 9.78 -18.65 -10.24
C HIS A 19 9.29 -17.71 -9.10
N GLY A 20 8.18 -16.98 -9.30
CA GLY A 20 7.17 -16.65 -8.29
C GLY A 20 7.49 -15.86 -7.01
N THR A 21 8.65 -15.19 -6.85
CA THR A 21 9.13 -14.85 -5.49
C THR A 21 9.06 -13.42 -4.99
N HIS A 22 8.35 -12.46 -5.60
CA HIS A 22 8.36 -11.07 -5.09
C HIS A 22 6.95 -10.46 -4.95
N PRO A 23 6.37 -10.38 -3.72
CA PRO A 23 5.08 -9.74 -3.52
C PRO A 23 5.20 -8.22 -3.63
N LYS A 24 4.17 -7.57 -4.17
CA LYS A 24 3.96 -6.13 -3.99
C LYS A 24 3.12 -5.94 -2.74
N VAL A 25 3.58 -5.10 -1.82
CA VAL A 25 2.93 -4.89 -0.53
C VAL A 25 2.60 -3.42 -0.35
N LEU A 26 1.34 -3.14 -0.03
CA LEU A 26 0.90 -1.86 0.51
C LEU A 26 0.67 -2.04 2.00
N SER A 27 1.35 -1.24 2.79
CA SER A 27 1.30 -1.25 4.24
C SER A 27 0.87 0.11 4.78
N ILE A 28 0.37 0.10 6.01
CA ILE A 28 0.06 1.32 6.74
C ILE A 28 0.95 1.40 7.98
N THR A 29 1.59 2.56 8.13
CA THR A 29 2.20 3.00 9.39
C THR A 29 1.28 4.03 10.03
N PRO A 30 0.47 3.66 11.03
CA PRO A 30 -0.37 4.64 11.70
C PRO A 30 0.51 5.71 12.37
N GLU A 31 -0.01 6.94 12.43
CA GLU A 31 0.62 8.08 13.13
C GLU A 31 1.92 8.60 12.48
N SER A 32 2.29 8.09 11.30
CA SER A 32 3.34 8.63 10.44
C SER A 32 2.84 9.85 9.64
N ASP A 33 3.71 10.83 9.40
CA ASP A 33 3.50 11.91 8.43
C ASP A 33 3.41 11.40 6.98
N LYS A 34 3.88 10.17 6.76
CA LYS A 34 3.78 9.43 5.51
C LYS A 34 3.26 8.03 5.83
N PRO A 35 1.93 7.84 5.91
CA PRO A 35 1.36 6.62 6.46
C PRO A 35 1.35 5.44 5.49
N PHE A 36 1.60 5.63 4.21
CA PHE A 36 1.49 4.56 3.20
C PHE A 36 2.85 4.01 2.82
N GLY A 37 3.15 2.77 3.21
CA GLY A 37 4.38 2.10 2.82
C GLY A 37 4.16 1.23 1.58
N VAL A 38 4.99 1.41 0.54
CA VAL A 38 4.99 0.53 -0.64
C VAL A 38 6.31 -0.22 -0.69
N SER A 39 6.24 -1.54 -0.88
CA SER A 39 7.43 -2.38 -1.07
C SER A 39 7.21 -3.45 -2.13
N GLU A 40 8.32 -3.92 -2.72
CA GLU A 40 8.34 -5.00 -3.71
C GLU A 40 9.46 -5.99 -3.31
N GLY A 41 9.14 -7.28 -3.15
CA GLY A 41 10.12 -8.35 -2.84
C GLY A 41 10.09 -8.91 -1.42
N TRP A 42 10.66 -10.11 -1.22
CA TRP A 42 10.90 -10.68 0.12
C TRP A 42 12.17 -10.09 0.69
N GLY A 43 12.01 -8.96 1.33
CA GLY A 43 13.07 -8.27 2.02
C GLY A 43 12.59 -6.88 2.39
N HIS A 44 12.41 -6.63 3.68
CA HIS A 44 12.54 -5.28 4.24
C HIS A 44 14.01 -4.76 4.11
N GLY A 45 14.78 -5.28 3.16
CA GLY A 45 16.13 -4.84 2.86
C GLY A 45 16.06 -3.65 1.92
N LEU A 46 16.16 -2.45 2.49
CA LEU A 46 16.65 -1.24 1.82
C LEU A 46 15.73 -0.53 0.80
N GLY A 47 14.40 -0.48 0.99
CA GLY A 47 13.60 0.40 0.12
C GLY A 47 12.08 0.46 0.29
N GLY A 48 11.51 0.06 1.44
CA GLY A 48 10.11 0.40 1.71
C GLY A 48 10.00 1.91 1.91
N ASN A 49 9.52 2.63 0.90
CA ASN A 49 9.31 4.07 1.00
C ASN A 49 7.92 4.33 1.58
N ASN A 50 7.89 5.19 2.59
CA ASN A 50 6.68 5.73 3.15
C ASN A 50 6.29 6.99 2.37
N PHE A 51 5.03 7.08 2.00
CA PHE A 51 4.46 8.17 1.21
C PHE A 51 3.30 8.82 1.95
N SER A 52 3.19 10.14 1.79
CA SER A 52 1.93 10.85 2.02
C SER A 52 0.88 10.40 0.99
N LEU A 53 -0.40 10.68 1.26
CA LEU A 53 -1.47 10.38 0.28
C LEU A 53 -1.20 11.06 -1.07
N LYS A 54 -0.65 12.28 -1.03
CA LYS A 54 -0.32 13.05 -2.23
C LYS A 54 0.79 12.38 -3.03
N GLU A 55 1.92 12.08 -2.39
CA GLU A 55 3.06 11.41 -3.07
C GLU A 55 2.66 10.05 -3.63
N LEU A 56 1.86 9.27 -2.89
CA LEU A 56 1.40 7.95 -3.30
C LEU A 56 0.59 7.99 -4.61
N VAL A 57 -0.21 9.05 -4.82
CA VAL A 57 -1.08 9.19 -6.00
C VAL A 57 -0.38 9.92 -7.14
N GLU A 58 0.29 11.04 -6.87
CA GLU A 58 0.92 11.87 -7.90
C GLU A 58 2.17 11.23 -8.50
N GLN A 59 2.89 10.42 -7.73
CA GLN A 59 4.04 9.64 -8.23
C GLN A 59 3.63 8.25 -8.73
N GLU A 60 2.33 8.02 -8.89
CA GLU A 60 1.76 6.80 -9.50
C GLU A 60 2.10 5.48 -8.79
N PHE A 61 2.63 5.51 -7.56
CA PHE A 61 2.94 4.30 -6.80
C PHE A 61 1.69 3.45 -6.54
N ILE A 62 0.53 4.07 -6.37
CA ILE A 62 -0.74 3.37 -6.18
C ILE A 62 -1.21 2.60 -7.43
N GLU A 63 -0.76 3.00 -8.63
CA GLU A 63 -1.14 2.34 -9.89
C GLU A 63 -0.62 0.90 -9.96
N LYS A 64 0.45 0.59 -9.23
CA LYS A 64 0.96 -0.78 -9.06
C LYS A 64 -0.04 -1.73 -8.41
N PHE A 65 -1.05 -1.19 -7.72
CA PHE A 65 -2.14 -1.88 -7.05
C PHE A 65 -3.48 -1.73 -7.78
N ASN A 66 -3.49 -1.27 -9.04
CA ASN A 66 -4.66 -1.33 -9.89
C ASN A 66 -4.84 -2.75 -10.46
N THR A 67 -5.14 -3.70 -9.58
CA THR A 67 -5.37 -5.12 -9.90
C THR A 67 -6.70 -5.56 -9.31
N LYS A 68 -7.26 -6.67 -9.78
CA LYS A 68 -8.57 -7.17 -9.30
C LYS A 68 -8.54 -7.45 -7.79
N GLU A 69 -7.42 -7.97 -7.30
CA GLU A 69 -7.18 -8.36 -5.92
C GLU A 69 -7.12 -7.16 -4.96
N SER A 70 -6.80 -5.97 -5.48
CA SER A 70 -6.61 -4.75 -4.69
C SER A 70 -7.46 -3.57 -5.14
N GLU A 71 -8.41 -3.80 -6.06
CA GLU A 71 -9.23 -2.76 -6.69
C GLU A 71 -9.98 -1.90 -5.67
N ALA A 72 -10.56 -2.53 -4.64
CA ALA A 72 -11.29 -1.81 -3.60
C ALA A 72 -10.39 -0.82 -2.84
N VAL A 73 -9.16 -1.21 -2.51
CA VAL A 73 -8.19 -0.37 -1.81
C VAL A 73 -7.68 0.74 -2.74
N TYR A 74 -7.35 0.38 -3.99
CA TYR A 74 -6.94 1.30 -5.03
C TYR A 74 -7.97 2.42 -5.23
N LEU A 75 -9.24 2.07 -5.44
CA LEU A 75 -10.33 3.03 -5.64
C LEU A 75 -10.56 3.90 -4.40
N LYS A 76 -10.48 3.33 -3.19
CA LYS A 76 -10.60 4.11 -1.94
C LYS A 76 -9.53 5.18 -1.84
N ILE A 77 -8.26 4.83 -2.11
CA ILE A 77 -7.14 5.77 -2.06
C ILE A 77 -7.30 6.88 -3.12
N LYS A 78 -7.61 6.52 -4.37
CA LYS A 78 -7.83 7.51 -5.45
C LYS A 78 -9.01 8.44 -5.15
N ASN A 79 -10.11 7.90 -4.62
CA ASN A 79 -11.27 8.70 -4.25
C ASN A 79 -11.01 9.61 -3.04
N ALA A 80 -10.26 9.13 -2.04
CA ALA A 80 -9.88 9.91 -0.88
C ALA A 80 -8.97 11.07 -1.26
N PHE A 81 -8.00 10.86 -2.16
CA PHE A 81 -7.16 11.92 -2.70
C PHE A 81 -8.00 12.98 -3.44
N LYS A 82 -8.90 12.56 -4.34
CA LYS A 82 -9.80 13.47 -5.07
C LYS A 82 -10.69 14.32 -4.15
N LYS A 83 -11.10 13.75 -3.01
CA LYS A 83 -11.94 14.42 -2.00
C LYS A 83 -11.14 15.25 -0.98
N GLY A 84 -9.81 15.27 -1.06
CA GLY A 84 -8.96 15.96 -0.10
C GLY A 84 -9.04 15.37 1.32
N VAL A 85 -9.31 14.07 1.44
CA VAL A 85 -9.41 13.40 2.75
C VAL A 85 -8.05 13.43 3.45
N ASN A 86 -8.06 13.70 4.76
CA ASN A 86 -6.86 13.65 5.57
C ASN A 86 -6.25 12.23 5.55
N GLN A 87 -4.96 12.14 5.22
CA GLN A 87 -4.25 10.87 5.10
C GLN A 87 -4.26 10.01 6.37
N ASN A 88 -4.26 10.62 7.56
CA ASN A 88 -4.27 9.88 8.82
C ASN A 88 -5.67 9.31 9.11
N ILE A 89 -6.72 10.03 8.70
CA ILE A 89 -8.10 9.51 8.77
C ILE A 89 -8.25 8.33 7.82
N LEU A 90 -7.81 8.48 6.57
CA LEU A 90 -7.85 7.40 5.57
C LEU A 90 -7.05 6.17 6.04
N ALA A 91 -5.84 6.37 6.55
CA ALA A 91 -5.00 5.29 7.05
C ALA A 91 -5.68 4.52 8.19
N LYS A 92 -6.29 5.22 9.16
CA LYS A 92 -7.05 4.59 10.26
C LYS A 92 -8.29 3.84 9.76
N GLN A 93 -9.01 4.38 8.77
CA GLN A 93 -10.15 3.71 8.16
C GLN A 93 -9.73 2.40 7.48
N LEU A 94 -8.70 2.45 6.63
CA LEU A 94 -8.18 1.27 5.95
C LEU A 94 -7.67 0.21 6.94
N LEU A 95 -7.00 0.61 8.01
CA LEU A 95 -6.61 -0.30 9.09
C LEU A 95 -7.80 -0.93 9.80
N GLY A 96 -8.84 -0.15 10.10
CA GLY A 96 -10.04 -0.64 10.78
C GLY A 96 -10.83 -1.64 9.94
N GLU A 97 -10.85 -1.46 8.62
CA GLU A 97 -11.56 -2.30 7.66
C GLU A 97 -10.77 -3.56 7.27
N LEU A 98 -9.45 -3.45 7.11
CA LEU A 98 -8.61 -4.48 6.48
C LEU A 98 -7.54 -5.06 7.42
N GLY A 99 -7.08 -4.27 8.39
CA GLY A 99 -6.02 -4.66 9.32
C GLY A 99 -6.41 -5.69 10.38
N LYS A 100 -7.68 -6.14 10.41
CA LYS A 100 -8.15 -7.24 11.28
C LYS A 100 -8.08 -8.62 10.62
N ASN A 101 -7.74 -8.68 9.33
CA ASN A 101 -7.71 -9.91 8.53
C ASN A 101 -6.29 -10.31 8.08
N ALA A 102 -5.25 -9.68 8.64
CA ALA A 102 -3.84 -10.01 8.40
C ALA A 102 -3.26 -10.85 9.54
#